data_AF-A0A0R3Q2C7-F1
#
_entry.id   AF-A0A0R3Q2C7-F1
#
_cell.length_a   1.000
_cell.length_b   1.000
_cell.length_c   1.000
_cell.angle_alpha   90.00
_cell.angle_beta   90.00
_cell.angle_gamma   90.00
#
_symmetry.space_group_name_H-M   'P 1'
#
loop_
_entity.id
_entity.type
_entity.pdbx_description
1 polymer ?
#
loop_
_entity_poly.entity_id
_entity_poly.type
_entity_poly.pdbx_seq_one_letter_code
_entity_poly.pdbx_strand_id
1 'polypeptide(L)'
;ILIFIIFTIYYSILQIFSDIVGFTAICSSSTPIEVVNMLNAVYSKFDDVISNNQAYKVETIGDAYMVVSGIPEENGTKHIMRISDTALEMIALLKTFDIPHRRNSHVRIRVGYHCGSVAAGVVGHTAPRYCLFGDTVNMASRMESTGEPEKIQMSENAHDMLCTNYPEYITKLRGTVDVKVSCRCCLEIALYTRVLHHGKGACNTYWLFGKEVSESKTL
;
A
#
# COMPACT_ATOMS: atom_id res chain seq x y z
N ILE A 1 11.53 9.78 -31.63
CA ILE A 1 12.27 10.02 -30.37
C ILE A 1 11.73 8.99 -29.37
N LEU A 2 12.50 7.92 -29.13
CA LEU A 2 12.07 6.79 -28.31
C LEU A 2 11.91 7.24 -26.86
N ILE A 3 10.72 7.06 -26.31
CA ILE A 3 10.51 6.94 -24.88
C ILE A 3 11.27 5.66 -24.49
N PHE A 4 12.31 5.75 -23.66
CA PHE A 4 12.93 4.56 -23.08
C PHE A 4 11.98 3.97 -22.04
N ILE A 5 11.00 3.21 -22.53
CA ILE A 5 10.11 2.41 -21.70
C ILE A 5 10.81 1.08 -21.46
N ILE A 6 11.57 0.98 -20.38
CA ILE A 6 12.02 -0.32 -19.88
C ILE A 6 11.00 -0.73 -18.83
N PHE A 7 10.16 -1.71 -19.17
CA PHE A 7 9.30 -2.38 -18.20
C PHE A 7 9.99 -3.64 -17.71
N THR A 8 10.15 -3.73 -16.40
CA THR A 8 10.49 -4.99 -15.73
C THR A 8 9.26 -5.46 -14.97
N ILE A 9 8.93 -6.75 -15.11
CA ILE A 9 7.85 -7.38 -14.38
C ILE A 9 8.42 -7.94 -13.09
N TYR A 10 7.92 -7.47 -11.96
CA TYR A 10 8.27 -7.97 -10.64
C TYR A 10 7.08 -8.69 -10.02
N TYR A 11 7.34 -9.77 -9.29
CA TYR A 11 6.38 -10.27 -8.32
C TYR A 11 6.58 -9.47 -7.04
N SER A 12 5.62 -8.61 -6.70
CA SER A 12 5.80 -7.62 -5.64
C SER A 12 4.56 -7.49 -4.78
N ILE A 13 4.75 -6.91 -3.60
CA ILE A 13 3.65 -6.51 -2.75
C ILE A 13 3.62 -5.01 -2.73
N LEU A 14 2.42 -4.54 -3.01
CA LEU A 14 2.12 -3.15 -3.10
C LEU A 14 1.17 -2.77 -1.97
N GLN A 15 1.67 -1.89 -1.12
CA GLN A 15 0.89 -1.21 -0.11
C GLN A 15 0.52 0.18 -0.60
N ILE A 16 -0.77 0.46 -0.52
CA ILE A 16 -1.31 1.79 -0.75
C ILE A 16 -1.98 2.18 0.56
N PHE A 17 -1.52 3.27 1.15
CA PHE A 17 -2.38 3.97 2.07
C PHE A 17 -2.85 5.24 1.36
N SER A 18 -4.12 5.56 1.52
CA SER A 18 -4.66 6.80 1.01
C SER A 18 -5.48 7.47 2.10
N ASP A 19 -5.34 8.79 2.06
CA ASP A 19 -6.24 9.77 2.63
C ASP A 19 -6.34 9.80 4.17
N ILE A 20 -6.02 10.97 4.71
CA ILE A 20 -6.22 11.31 6.11
C ILE A 20 -7.72 11.44 6.32
N VAL A 21 -8.30 10.57 7.14
CA VAL A 21 -9.73 10.57 7.40
C VAL A 21 -10.15 11.90 8.02
N GLY A 22 -10.97 12.66 7.28
CA GLY A 22 -11.41 13.99 7.69
C GLY A 22 -10.44 15.10 7.31
N PHE A 23 -9.53 14.90 6.35
CA PHE A 23 -8.59 15.91 5.86
C PHE A 23 -9.29 17.23 5.52
N THR A 24 -10.41 17.18 4.81
CA THR A 24 -11.21 18.38 4.48
C THR A 24 -11.61 19.16 5.73
N ALA A 25 -12.07 18.48 6.79
CA ALA A 25 -12.47 19.13 8.04
C ALA A 25 -11.27 19.74 8.78
N ILE A 26 -10.12 19.05 8.77
CA ILE A 26 -8.86 19.56 9.31
C ILE A 26 -8.46 20.83 8.56
N CYS A 27 -8.46 20.80 7.23
CA CYS A 27 -8.13 21.93 6.37
C CYS A 27 -9.09 23.12 6.53
N SER A 28 -10.39 22.89 6.73
CA SER A 28 -11.37 23.98 6.89
C SER A 28 -11.18 24.79 8.18
N SER A 29 -10.44 24.25 9.15
CA SER A 29 -10.29 24.86 10.48
C SER A 29 -8.82 25.02 10.89
N SER A 30 -7.91 24.97 9.93
CA SER A 30 -6.46 25.16 10.12
C SER A 30 -5.94 26.09 9.04
N THR A 31 -4.90 26.86 9.35
CA THR A 31 -4.23 27.70 8.36
C THR A 31 -3.44 26.83 7.35
N PRO A 32 -3.20 27.30 6.11
CA PRO A 32 -2.42 26.53 5.14
C PRO A 32 -1.04 26.12 5.65
N ILE A 33 -0.38 26.99 6.43
CA ILE A 33 0.94 26.69 7.00
C ILE A 33 0.89 25.60 8.07
N GLU A 34 -0.17 25.55 8.88
CA GLU A 34 -0.39 24.49 9.87
C GLU A 34 -0.64 23.13 9.21
N VAL A 35 -1.41 23.12 8.12
CA VAL A 35 -1.67 21.89 7.33
C VAL A 35 -0.37 21.37 6.73
N VAL A 36 0.44 22.24 6.11
CA VAL A 36 1.74 21.85 5.54
C VAL A 36 2.69 21.32 6.60
N ASN A 37 2.79 21.98 7.75
CA ASN A 37 3.65 21.53 8.85
C ASN A 37 3.20 20.17 9.42
N MET A 38 1.90 19.94 9.55
CA MET A 38 1.35 18.66 9.96
C MET A 38 1.67 17.56 8.96
N LEU A 39 1.41 17.79 7.66
CA LEU A 39 1.70 16.82 6.60
C LEU A 39 3.19 16.47 6.55
N ASN A 40 4.06 17.47 6.61
CA ASN A 40 5.51 17.25 6.65
C ASN A 40 5.92 16.40 7.87
N ALA A 41 5.40 16.71 9.06
CA ALA A 41 5.73 15.96 10.27
C ALA A 41 5.26 14.49 10.22
N VAL A 42 4.09 14.22 9.62
CA VAL A 42 3.59 12.85 9.42
C VAL A 42 4.42 12.13 8.36
N TYR A 43 4.65 12.76 7.20
CA TYR A 43 5.35 12.12 6.08
C TYR A 43 6.83 11.89 6.34
N SER A 44 7.52 12.77 7.08
CA SER A 44 8.89 12.51 7.51
C SER A 44 8.96 11.25 8.38
N LYS A 45 8.02 11.08 9.32
CA LYS A 45 7.93 9.88 10.15
C LYS A 45 7.60 8.62 9.34
N PHE A 46 6.79 8.73 8.29
CA PHE A 46 6.54 7.60 7.39
C PHE A 46 7.76 7.25 6.54
N ASP A 47 8.49 8.25 6.05
CA ASP A 47 9.74 8.04 5.34
C ASP A 47 10.75 7.28 6.22
N ASP A 48 10.83 7.59 7.53
CA ASP A 48 11.66 6.86 8.49
C ASP A 48 11.23 5.38 8.62
N VAL A 49 9.93 5.11 8.79
CA VAL A 49 9.37 3.74 8.90
C VAL A 49 9.68 2.92 7.64
N ILE A 50 9.53 3.51 6.46
CA ILE A 50 9.78 2.83 5.17
C ILE A 50 11.26 2.52 5.01
N SER A 51 12.13 3.46 5.39
CA SER A 51 13.57 3.28 5.36
C SER A 51 14.00 2.14 6.29
N ASN A 52 13.48 2.12 7.53
CA ASN A 52 13.78 1.08 8.52
C ASN A 52 13.36 -0.32 8.05
N ASN A 53 12.21 -0.41 7.37
CA ASN A 53 11.67 -1.67 6.85
C ASN A 53 12.22 -2.07 5.48
N GLN A 54 13.18 -1.31 4.92
CA GLN A 54 13.76 -1.54 3.59
C GLN A 54 12.67 -1.70 2.51
N ALA A 55 11.63 -0.88 2.60
CA ALA A 55 10.60 -0.73 1.60
C ALA A 55 10.92 0.48 0.70
N TYR A 56 10.31 0.53 -0.47
CA TYR A 56 10.55 1.56 -1.47
C TYR A 56 9.33 2.46 -1.61
N LYS A 57 9.53 3.77 -1.47
CA LYS A 57 8.50 4.79 -1.68
C LYS A 57 8.38 5.06 -3.18
N VAL A 58 7.18 4.91 -3.73
CA VAL A 58 6.87 5.26 -5.13
C VAL A 58 6.35 6.67 -5.18
N GLU A 59 6.72 7.43 -6.22
CA GLU A 59 6.19 8.77 -6.42
C GLU A 59 4.65 8.75 -6.50
N THR A 60 4.02 9.62 -5.71
CA THR A 60 2.58 9.67 -5.48
C THR A 60 1.82 10.20 -6.71
N ILE A 61 0.70 9.56 -7.06
CA ILE A 61 -0.33 10.14 -7.94
C ILE A 61 -1.49 10.58 -7.05
N GLY A 62 -1.70 11.89 -6.93
CA GLY A 62 -2.75 12.44 -6.06
C GLY A 62 -2.35 12.47 -4.58
N ASP A 63 -3.29 12.10 -3.71
CA ASP A 63 -3.21 12.10 -2.24
C ASP A 63 -2.84 10.74 -1.62
N ALA A 64 -2.67 9.70 -2.46
CA ALA A 64 -2.28 8.38 -2.02
C ALA A 64 -0.76 8.28 -1.84
N TYR A 65 -0.36 7.67 -0.73
CA TYR A 65 1.02 7.43 -0.38
C TYR A 65 1.33 5.94 -0.59
N MET A 66 2.18 5.67 -1.59
CA MET A 66 2.39 4.34 -2.14
C MET A 66 3.75 3.78 -1.71
N VAL A 67 3.72 2.58 -1.12
CA VAL A 67 4.91 1.87 -0.65
C VAL A 67 4.93 0.50 -1.30
N VAL A 68 6.07 0.12 -1.86
CA VAL A 68 6.27 -1.17 -2.52
C VAL A 68 7.45 -1.89 -1.90
N SER A 69 7.39 -3.21 -1.87
CA SER A 69 8.54 -4.04 -1.53
C SER A 69 8.74 -5.12 -2.58
N GLY A 70 10.01 -5.45 -2.85
CA GLY A 70 10.42 -6.33 -3.95
C GLY A 70 10.75 -5.59 -5.25
N ILE A 71 10.80 -4.25 -5.21
CA ILE A 71 11.19 -3.36 -6.32
C ILE A 71 12.07 -2.24 -5.74
N PRO A 72 13.15 -1.81 -6.43
CA PRO A 72 13.71 -2.37 -7.66
C PRO A 72 14.45 -3.70 -7.47
N GLU A 73 14.76 -4.05 -6.23
CA GLU A 73 15.44 -5.30 -5.88
C GLU A 73 14.44 -6.32 -5.32
N GLU A 74 14.41 -7.50 -5.94
CA GLU A 74 13.61 -8.62 -5.44
C GLU A 74 14.17 -9.10 -4.09
N ASN A 75 13.28 -9.38 -3.14
CA ASN A 75 13.66 -9.80 -1.79
C ASN A 75 13.02 -11.12 -1.35
N GLY A 76 12.78 -12.02 -2.32
CA GLY A 76 12.22 -13.35 -2.06
C GLY A 76 10.83 -13.24 -1.45
N THR A 77 10.53 -13.92 -0.35
CA THR A 77 9.26 -13.80 0.38
C THR A 77 9.26 -12.66 1.41
N LYS A 78 10.37 -11.95 1.61
CA LYS A 78 10.47 -10.90 2.64
C LYS A 78 9.60 -9.68 2.35
N HIS A 79 9.16 -9.50 1.11
CA HIS A 79 8.30 -8.36 0.76
C HIS A 79 6.96 -8.36 1.48
N ILE A 80 6.35 -9.52 1.76
CA ILE A 80 5.09 -9.56 2.52
C ILE A 80 5.29 -9.15 3.98
N MET A 81 6.39 -9.59 4.57
CA MET A 81 6.77 -9.26 5.95
C MET A 81 7.05 -7.77 6.08
N ARG A 82 7.92 -7.21 5.22
CA ARG A 82 8.29 -5.78 5.23
C ARG A 82 7.09 -4.86 5.09
N ILE A 83 6.17 -5.18 4.19
CA ILE A 83 4.94 -4.40 3.99
C ILE A 83 4.00 -4.53 5.19
N SER A 84 3.87 -5.73 5.76
CA SER A 84 3.04 -5.95 6.95
C SER A 84 3.60 -5.18 8.16
N ASP A 85 4.92 -5.22 8.37
CA ASP A 85 5.61 -4.47 9.44
C ASP A 85 5.48 -2.96 9.23
N THR A 86 5.73 -2.47 8.00
CA THR A 86 5.54 -1.07 7.63
C THR A 86 4.11 -0.60 7.94
N ALA A 87 3.09 -1.37 7.56
CA ALA A 87 1.70 -1.04 7.82
C ALA A 87 1.37 -0.97 9.32
N LEU A 88 1.87 -1.94 10.11
CA LEU A 88 1.66 -1.98 11.56
C LEU A 88 2.35 -0.81 12.27
N GLU A 89 3.61 -0.53 11.91
CA GLU A 89 4.38 0.58 12.47
C GLU A 89 3.78 1.94 12.13
N MET A 90 3.31 2.14 10.89
CA MET A 90 2.62 3.38 10.51
C MET A 90 1.37 3.64 11.35
N ILE A 91 0.54 2.61 11.57
CA ILE A 91 -0.67 2.73 12.39
C ILE A 91 -0.31 2.98 13.87
N ALA A 92 0.71 2.30 14.39
CA ALA A 92 1.19 2.53 15.76
C ALA A 92 1.75 3.95 15.94
N LEU A 93 2.48 4.46 14.96
CA LEU A 93 3.04 5.80 14.95
C LEU A 93 1.94 6.86 15.00
N LEU A 94 0.90 6.72 14.18
CA LEU A 94 -0.21 7.67 14.15
C LEU A 94 -1.02 7.71 15.45
N LYS A 95 -1.14 6.59 16.15
CA LYS A 95 -1.81 6.54 17.47
C LYS A 95 -1.10 7.39 18.53
N THR A 96 0.20 7.60 18.37
CA THR A 96 1.02 8.43 19.29
C THR A 96 1.32 9.82 18.72
N PHE A 97 0.86 10.10 17.50
CA PHE A 97 1.10 11.38 16.83
C PHE A 97 0.04 12.40 17.22
N ASP A 98 0.47 13.47 17.89
CA ASP A 98 -0.36 14.63 18.18
C ASP A 98 -0.25 15.66 17.07
N ILE A 99 -1.40 16.17 16.61
CA ILE A 99 -1.43 17.26 15.63
C ILE A 99 -0.97 18.56 16.32
N PRO A 100 0.13 19.21 15.87
CA PRO A 100 0.73 20.34 16.60
C PRO A 100 -0.22 21.51 16.88
N HIS A 101 -1.15 21.77 15.96
CA HIS A 101 -2.11 22.88 16.03
C HIS A 101 -3.49 22.45 16.56
N ARG A 102 -3.71 21.16 16.84
CA ARG A 102 -4.97 20.65 17.39
C ARG A 102 -4.71 19.61 18.48
N ARG A 103 -4.89 20.05 19.73
CA ARG A 103 -4.78 19.17 20.89
C ARG A 103 -5.87 18.11 20.86
N ASN A 104 -5.51 16.87 21.24
CA ASN A 104 -6.43 15.74 21.38
C ASN A 104 -7.10 15.27 20.07
N SER A 105 -6.45 15.53 18.93
CA SER A 105 -6.84 14.97 17.64
C SER A 105 -5.67 14.25 17.00
N HIS A 106 -5.95 13.04 16.52
CA HIS A 106 -4.97 12.18 15.85
C HIS A 106 -5.31 12.05 14.37
N VAL A 107 -4.27 11.91 13.57
CA VAL A 107 -4.40 11.60 12.15
C VAL A 107 -4.77 10.12 12.03
N ARG A 108 -5.84 9.84 11.28
CA ARG A 108 -6.29 8.48 11.01
C ARG A 108 -6.16 8.21 9.53
N ILE A 109 -5.68 7.04 9.16
CA ILE A 109 -5.51 6.62 7.76
C ILE A 109 -6.25 5.32 7.51
N ARG A 110 -6.50 5.03 6.23
CA ARG A 110 -6.86 3.70 5.75
C ARG A 110 -5.65 3.08 5.09
N VAL A 111 -5.40 1.81 5.35
CA VAL A 111 -4.28 1.07 4.75
C VAL A 111 -4.82 -0.14 4.02
N GLY A 112 -4.40 -0.30 2.76
CA GLY A 112 -4.73 -1.44 1.93
C GLY A 112 -3.51 -1.99 1.22
N TYR A 113 -3.31 -3.31 1.20
CA TYR A 113 -2.24 -3.89 0.38
C TYR A 113 -2.64 -5.18 -0.33
N HIS A 114 -1.96 -5.44 -1.44
CA HIS A 114 -2.18 -6.60 -2.28
C HIS A 114 -0.86 -7.13 -2.85
N CYS A 115 -0.85 -8.43 -3.17
CA CYS A 115 0.29 -9.16 -3.70
C CYS A 115 0.04 -9.60 -5.14
N GLY A 116 0.93 -9.23 -6.05
CA GLY A 116 0.87 -9.71 -7.44
C GLY A 116 1.92 -9.11 -8.37
N SER A 117 1.83 -9.46 -9.64
CA SER A 117 2.76 -8.99 -10.66
C SER A 117 2.53 -7.51 -11.03
N VAL A 118 3.59 -6.73 -10.99
CA VAL A 118 3.60 -5.29 -11.33
C VAL A 118 4.60 -5.05 -12.45
N ALA A 119 4.22 -4.22 -13.42
CA ALA A 119 5.14 -3.68 -14.40
C ALA A 119 5.67 -2.34 -13.89
N ALA A 120 6.99 -2.23 -13.74
CA ALA A 120 7.64 -1.00 -13.27
C ALA A 120 8.53 -0.42 -14.37
N GLY A 121 8.53 0.91 -14.52
CA GLY A 121 9.34 1.59 -15.53
C GLY A 121 9.44 3.10 -15.31
N VAL A 122 10.40 3.75 -15.97
CA VAL A 122 10.58 5.21 -15.91
C VAL A 122 9.78 5.89 -17.01
N VAL A 123 8.96 6.86 -16.66
CA VAL A 123 8.10 7.61 -17.59
C VAL A 123 8.45 9.09 -17.54
N GLY A 124 8.53 9.73 -18.72
CA GLY A 124 8.78 11.16 -18.87
C GLY A 124 10.22 11.50 -19.23
N HIS A 125 10.40 12.51 -20.10
CA HIS A 125 11.72 12.95 -20.55
C HIS A 125 12.26 14.11 -19.70
N THR A 126 11.43 15.10 -19.40
CA THR A 126 11.84 16.31 -18.66
C THR A 126 11.84 16.11 -17.14
N ALA A 127 10.96 15.22 -16.66
CA ALA A 127 10.85 14.83 -15.26
C ALA A 127 10.60 13.32 -15.21
N PRO A 128 11.66 12.49 -15.28
CA PRO A 128 11.53 11.04 -15.27
C PRO A 128 10.97 10.58 -13.92
N ARG A 129 9.88 9.82 -13.95
CA ARG A 129 9.21 9.26 -12.76
C ARG A 129 9.21 7.76 -12.81
N TYR A 130 9.53 7.11 -11.69
CA TYR A 130 9.41 5.66 -11.58
C TYR A 130 7.95 5.31 -11.32
N CYS A 131 7.30 4.69 -12.30
CA CYS A 131 5.87 4.39 -12.27
C CYS A 131 5.62 2.89 -12.22
N LEU A 132 4.59 2.51 -11.45
CA LEU A 132 4.10 1.14 -11.34
C LEU A 132 2.75 1.00 -12.07
N PHE A 133 2.59 -0.08 -12.82
CA PHE A 133 1.38 -0.38 -13.59
C PHE A 133 0.94 -1.82 -13.39
N GLY A 134 -0.36 -2.05 -13.57
CA GLY A 134 -0.97 -3.38 -13.56
C GLY A 134 -2.14 -3.50 -12.59
N ASP A 135 -2.83 -4.64 -12.65
CA ASP A 135 -3.99 -4.91 -11.81
C ASP A 135 -3.66 -4.89 -10.31
N THR A 136 -2.41 -5.18 -9.95
CA THR A 136 -1.97 -5.14 -8.55
C THR A 136 -2.11 -3.73 -7.96
N VAL A 137 -1.84 -2.68 -8.74
CA VAL A 137 -2.06 -1.28 -8.31
C VAL A 137 -3.54 -1.00 -8.08
N ASN A 138 -4.37 -1.44 -9.03
CA ASN A 138 -5.82 -1.27 -8.93
C ASN A 138 -6.40 -2.02 -7.72
N MET A 139 -5.95 -3.26 -7.48
CA MET A 139 -6.44 -4.08 -6.38
C MET A 139 -5.99 -3.56 -5.02
N ALA A 140 -4.73 -3.11 -4.88
CA ALA A 140 -4.26 -2.46 -3.66
C ALA A 140 -5.07 -1.18 -3.36
N SER A 141 -5.35 -0.36 -4.37
CA SER A 141 -6.18 0.84 -4.22
C SER A 141 -7.61 0.48 -3.77
N ARG A 142 -8.14 -0.65 -4.22
CA ARG A 142 -9.45 -1.15 -3.74
C ARG A 142 -9.40 -1.61 -2.29
N MET A 143 -8.33 -2.30 -1.88
CA MET A 143 -8.16 -2.70 -0.48
C MET A 143 -8.13 -1.49 0.45
N GLU A 144 -7.52 -0.38 0.00
CA GLU A 144 -7.51 0.86 0.77
C GLU A 144 -8.89 1.51 0.78
N SER A 145 -9.48 1.76 -0.40
CA SER A 145 -10.74 2.53 -0.52
C SER A 145 -11.94 1.86 0.15
N THR A 146 -11.91 0.53 0.28
CA THR A 146 -12.94 -0.27 0.97
C THR A 146 -12.58 -0.54 2.42
N GLY A 147 -11.41 -0.07 2.87
CA GLY A 147 -10.91 -0.22 4.22
C GLY A 147 -11.63 0.66 5.23
N GLU A 148 -11.39 0.35 6.51
CA GLU A 148 -11.89 1.12 7.63
C GLU A 148 -10.75 1.95 8.23
N PRO A 149 -11.02 3.16 8.77
CA PRO A 149 -10.01 3.94 9.47
C PRO A 149 -9.28 3.12 10.54
N GLU A 150 -7.96 3.30 10.63
CA GLU A 150 -7.08 2.63 11.58
C GLU A 150 -6.99 1.10 11.46
N LYS A 151 -7.56 0.53 10.39
CA LYS A 151 -7.45 -0.89 10.06
C LYS A 151 -6.64 -1.11 8.80
N ILE A 152 -5.95 -2.23 8.77
CA ILE A 152 -5.09 -2.63 7.65
C ILE A 152 -5.79 -3.76 6.90
N GLN A 153 -6.29 -3.44 5.70
CA GLN A 153 -6.96 -4.40 4.83
C GLN A 153 -5.97 -5.07 3.87
N MET A 154 -6.11 -6.38 3.69
CA MET A 154 -5.37 -7.12 2.68
C MET A 154 -6.27 -8.03 1.85
N SER A 155 -5.85 -8.28 0.62
CA SER A 155 -6.47 -9.28 -0.27
C SER A 155 -6.15 -10.71 0.18
N GLU A 156 -6.97 -11.68 -0.24
CA GLU A 156 -6.71 -13.12 -0.09
C GLU A 156 -5.30 -13.57 -0.49
N ASN A 157 -4.81 -13.18 -1.68
CA ASN A 157 -3.44 -13.55 -2.10
C ASN A 157 -2.35 -13.10 -1.13
N ALA A 158 -2.49 -11.90 -0.56
CA ALA A 158 -1.52 -11.35 0.38
C ALA A 158 -1.63 -12.05 1.75
N HIS A 159 -2.85 -12.37 2.17
CA HIS A 159 -3.10 -13.17 3.36
C HIS A 159 -2.46 -14.56 3.26
N ASP A 160 -2.70 -15.28 2.16
CA ASP A 160 -2.20 -16.64 2.00
C ASP A 160 -0.67 -16.67 1.96
N MET A 161 -0.06 -15.69 1.30
CA MET A 161 1.39 -15.52 1.31
C MET A 161 1.94 -15.21 2.70
N LEU A 162 1.27 -14.33 3.46
CA LEU A 162 1.68 -13.96 4.81
C LEU A 162 1.60 -15.17 5.74
N CYS A 163 0.45 -15.85 5.80
CA CYS A 163 0.24 -16.98 6.69
C CYS A 163 1.11 -18.20 6.34
N THR A 164 1.44 -18.40 5.06
CA THR A 164 2.31 -19.51 4.63
C THR A 164 3.76 -19.30 5.08
N ASN A 165 4.26 -18.06 5.03
CA ASN A 165 5.68 -17.76 5.28
C ASN A 165 5.96 -17.22 6.68
N TYR A 166 4.96 -16.61 7.31
CA TYR A 166 5.07 -15.87 8.58
C TYR A 166 3.80 -16.10 9.42
N PRO A 167 3.66 -17.28 10.05
CA PRO A 167 2.46 -17.63 10.83
C PRO A 167 2.29 -16.78 12.11
N GLU A 168 3.30 -16.01 12.52
CA GLU A 168 3.23 -15.15 13.69
C GLU A 168 2.36 -13.89 13.52
N TYR A 169 1.90 -13.59 12.31
CA TYR A 169 1.01 -12.45 12.07
C TYR A 169 -0.46 -12.81 12.36
N ILE A 170 -1.13 -11.92 13.09
CA ILE A 170 -2.51 -12.10 13.51
C ILE A 170 -3.44 -11.49 12.45
N THR A 171 -4.16 -12.35 11.74
CA THR A 171 -5.11 -11.97 10.69
C THR A 171 -6.53 -12.43 11.00
N LYS A 172 -7.54 -11.78 10.40
CA LYS A 172 -8.94 -12.21 10.50
C LYS A 172 -9.69 -11.97 9.19
N LEU A 173 -10.54 -12.91 8.80
CA LEU A 173 -11.45 -12.73 7.68
C LEU A 173 -12.38 -11.53 7.93
N ARG A 174 -12.38 -10.57 7.01
CA ARG A 174 -13.32 -9.45 6.97
C ARG A 174 -14.63 -9.85 6.30
N GLY A 175 -14.52 -10.54 5.17
CA GLY A 175 -15.63 -10.85 4.27
C GLY A 175 -15.26 -10.54 2.81
N THR A 176 -16.26 -10.59 1.94
CA THR A 176 -16.07 -10.36 0.51
C THR A 176 -16.19 -8.89 0.14
N VAL A 177 -15.36 -8.46 -0.82
CA VAL A 177 -15.42 -7.13 -1.43
C VAL A 177 -15.57 -7.28 -2.93
N ASP A 178 -16.48 -6.50 -3.51
CA ASP A 178 -16.63 -6.42 -4.96
C ASP A 178 -15.43 -5.71 -5.57
N VAL A 179 -14.66 -6.44 -6.37
CA VAL A 179 -13.57 -5.90 -7.15
C VAL A 179 -13.94 -5.94 -8.63
N LYS A 180 -13.70 -4.81 -9.32
CA LYS A 180 -13.66 -4.83 -10.78
C LYS A 180 -12.39 -5.57 -11.19
N VAL A 181 -12.52 -6.86 -11.45
CA VAL A 181 -11.42 -7.69 -11.93
C VAL A 181 -11.37 -7.54 -13.45
N SER A 182 -10.23 -7.09 -13.98
CA SER A 182 -9.92 -7.38 -15.37
C SER A 182 -9.61 -8.88 -15.42
N CYS A 183 -10.51 -9.67 -16.00
CA CYS A 183 -10.42 -11.13 -15.98
C CYS A 183 -9.05 -11.56 -16.58
N ARG A 184 -8.19 -12.18 -15.77
CA ARG A 184 -6.87 -12.70 -16.20
C ARG A 184 -6.98 -14.17 -16.56
N CYS A 185 -6.92 -14.49 -17.86
CA CYS A 185 -6.40 -15.77 -18.32
C CYS A 185 -6.03 -15.65 -19.81
N CYS A 186 -4.88 -15.04 -20.11
CA CYS A 186 -4.14 -15.24 -21.36
C CYS A 186 -2.75 -14.63 -21.16
N LEU A 187 -1.83 -15.44 -20.65
CA LEU A 187 -0.39 -15.18 -20.77
C LEU A 187 0.15 -15.68 -22.12
N GLU A 188 -0.73 -16.00 -23.07
CA GLU A 188 -0.41 -16.18 -24.48
C GLU A 188 -1.32 -15.27 -25.33
N ILE A 189 -0.70 -14.50 -26.23
CA ILE A 189 -1.34 -13.71 -27.29
C ILE A 189 -1.99 -12.38 -26.82
N ALA A 190 -1.18 -11.43 -26.36
CA ALA A 190 -1.57 -10.01 -26.24
C ALA A 190 -1.03 -9.15 -27.41
N LEU A 191 -0.93 -9.70 -28.62
CA LEU A 191 -0.61 -8.93 -29.82
C LEU A 191 -1.81 -8.63 -30.73
N TYR A 192 -2.97 -9.24 -30.53
CA TYR A 192 -4.12 -8.93 -31.38
C TYR A 192 -5.44 -9.15 -30.63
N THR A 193 -6.37 -8.23 -30.87
CA THR A 193 -7.81 -8.24 -30.53
C THR A 193 -8.26 -7.59 -29.21
N ARG A 194 -8.94 -6.43 -29.37
CA ARG A 194 -9.91 -5.83 -28.44
C ARG A 194 -11.00 -6.84 -28.07
N VAL A 195 -11.22 -7.10 -26.78
CA VAL A 195 -12.46 -6.88 -25.99
C VAL A 195 -12.10 -7.13 -24.51
N LEU A 196 -12.03 -6.06 -23.70
CA LEU A 196 -11.91 -6.17 -22.24
C LEU A 196 -13.29 -6.42 -21.65
N HIS A 197 -13.61 -7.66 -21.29
CA HIS A 197 -14.76 -7.93 -20.42
C HIS A 197 -14.36 -7.64 -18.97
N HIS A 198 -14.80 -6.49 -18.45
CA HIS A 198 -14.75 -6.19 -17.02
C HIS A 198 -15.78 -7.05 -16.27
N GLY A 199 -15.33 -8.13 -15.66
CA GLY A 199 -16.13 -8.91 -14.71
C GLY A 199 -16.13 -8.24 -13.33
N LYS A 200 -17.29 -8.20 -12.66
CA LYS A 200 -17.32 -7.98 -11.21
C LYS A 200 -16.98 -9.33 -10.56
N GLY A 201 -15.87 -9.40 -9.86
CA GLY A 201 -15.50 -10.56 -9.05
C GLY A 201 -15.49 -10.15 -7.58
N ALA A 202 -16.10 -10.96 -6.72
CA ALA A 202 -15.94 -10.80 -5.28
C ALA A 202 -14.65 -11.49 -4.84
N CYS A 203 -13.83 -10.82 -4.02
CA CYS A 203 -12.66 -11.44 -3.39
C CYS A 203 -12.80 -11.43 -1.88
N ASN A 204 -12.29 -12.47 -1.22
CA ASN A 204 -12.16 -12.45 0.24
C ASN A 204 -11.09 -11.43 0.64
N THR A 205 -11.36 -10.75 1.75
CA THR A 205 -10.45 -9.77 2.32
C THR A 205 -10.25 -10.03 3.80
N TYR A 206 -9.10 -9.62 4.31
CA TYR A 206 -8.64 -9.92 5.65
C TYR A 206 -8.14 -8.65 6.33
N TRP A 207 -8.27 -8.60 7.65
CA TRP A 207 -7.67 -7.58 8.51
C TRP A 207 -6.35 -8.09 9.07
N LEU A 208 -5.32 -7.24 9.05
CA LEU A 208 -4.08 -7.44 9.81
C LEU A 208 -4.19 -6.70 11.15
N PHE A 209 -4.00 -7.41 12.27
CA PHE A 209 -4.10 -6.83 13.62
C PHE A 209 -2.75 -6.63 14.32
N GLY A 210 -1.75 -7.44 13.98
CA GLY A 210 -0.47 -7.39 14.66
C GLY A 210 0.40 -8.61 14.38
N LYS A 211 1.42 -8.75 15.20
CA LYS A 211 2.38 -9.85 15.21
C LYS A 211 2.44 -10.38 16.64
N GLU A 212 2.34 -11.68 16.83
CA GLU A 212 2.63 -12.30 18.12
C GLU A 212 4.09 -12.06 18.44
N VAL A 213 4.35 -11.36 19.55
CA VAL A 213 5.71 -11.18 20.04
C VAL A 213 6.12 -12.51 20.65
N SER A 214 6.88 -13.31 19.91
CA SER A 214 7.65 -14.39 20.53
C SER A 214 8.64 -13.71 21.48
N GLU A 215 8.46 -13.92 22.78
CA GLU A 215 9.45 -13.55 23.80
C GLU A 215 10.79 -14.22 23.44
N SER A 216 11.61 -13.50 22.67
CA SER A 216 12.98 -13.87 22.40
C SER A 216 13.74 -13.57 23.66
N LYS A 217 13.82 -14.60 24.51
CA LYS A 217 14.68 -14.74 25.68
C LYS A 217 15.93 -13.85 25.58
N THR A 218 15.93 -12.77 26.36
CA THR A 218 17.16 -12.11 26.79
C THR A 218 17.91 -13.13 27.66
N LEU A 219 18.93 -13.76 27.08
CA LEU A 219 20.01 -14.45 27.80
C LEU A 219 21.19 -13.49 27.90
#